data_AF-A0A484MN19-F1
#
_entry.id   AF-A0A484MN19-F1
#
_cell.length_a   1.000
_cell.length_b   1.000
_cell.length_c   1.000
_cell.angle_alpha   90.00
_cell.angle_beta   90.00
_cell.angle_gamma   90.00
#
_symmetry.space_group_name_H-M   'P 1'
#
loop_
_entity.id
_entity.type
_entity.pdbx_description
1 polymer ?
#
loop_
_entity_poly.entity_id
_entity_poly.type
_entity_poly.pdbx_seq_one_letter_code
_entity_poly.pdbx_strand_id
1 'polypeptide(L)'
;MMQEKFATETPVVLFNLELDTLRGDLGLFGFPSKELHYRFLSQFIPVFYIRTQDYSKTVAVAPYVLNYSGALLRLYPGPWQVMLKQTDGSFACIAESESRFTLGETKQELLRVLGLQEEKGSTLEFLRRGFKTSTWWEDNVDLEKSSAWRS
;
A
#
# COMPACT_ATOMS: atom_id res chain seq x y z
N MET A 1 -3.39 -29.22 -8.62
CA MET A 1 -4.05 -28.68 -9.82
C MET A 1 -3.06 -27.76 -10.52
N MET A 2 -2.87 -27.90 -11.84
CA MET A 2 -2.10 -26.91 -12.61
C MET A 2 -2.89 -25.59 -12.65
N GLN A 3 -2.25 -24.50 -12.22
CA GLN A 3 -2.82 -23.15 -12.28
C GLN A 3 -2.91 -22.69 -13.74
N GLU A 4 -4.13 -22.45 -14.24
CA GLU A 4 -4.31 -21.76 -15.53
C GLU A 4 -3.72 -20.36 -15.45
N LYS A 5 -2.66 -20.07 -16.19
CA LYS A 5 -2.10 -18.71 -16.28
C LYS A 5 -2.81 -17.94 -17.38
N PHE A 6 -3.18 -16.69 -17.11
CA PHE A 6 -3.80 -15.81 -18.11
C PHE A 6 -2.78 -15.47 -19.21
N ALA A 7 -3.18 -15.59 -20.48
CA ALA A 7 -2.41 -15.19 -21.66
C ALA A 7 -0.92 -15.62 -21.63
N THR A 8 -0.66 -16.93 -21.57
CA THR A 8 0.70 -17.50 -21.41
C THR A 8 1.67 -17.15 -22.53
N GLU A 9 1.18 -16.90 -23.74
CA GLU A 9 2.02 -16.72 -24.94
C GLU A 9 2.19 -15.25 -25.34
N THR A 10 1.44 -14.32 -24.74
CA THR A 10 1.47 -12.91 -25.13
C THR A 10 1.47 -12.02 -23.87
N PRO A 11 2.51 -11.19 -23.68
CA PRO A 11 2.52 -10.22 -22.58
C PRO A 11 1.32 -9.28 -22.67
N VAL A 12 0.52 -9.22 -21.61
CA VAL A 12 -0.61 -8.28 -21.51
C VAL A 12 -0.21 -7.15 -20.57
N VAL A 13 -0.20 -5.93 -21.10
CA VAL A 13 0.07 -4.71 -20.33
C VAL A 13 -1.25 -3.97 -20.14
N LEU A 14 -1.54 -3.63 -18.89
CA LEU A 14 -2.71 -2.86 -18.52
C LEU A 14 -2.28 -1.47 -18.07
N PHE A 15 -3.01 -0.43 -18.48
CA PHE A 15 -2.71 0.96 -18.18
C PHE A 15 -3.87 1.65 -17.46
N ASN A 16 -3.56 2.59 -16.57
CA ASN A 16 -4.52 3.49 -15.91
C ASN A 16 -5.72 2.79 -15.24
N LEU A 17 -5.44 1.68 -14.55
CA LEU A 17 -6.50 0.86 -13.95
C LEU A 17 -7.04 1.38 -12.61
N GLU A 18 -6.33 2.29 -11.94
CA GLU A 18 -6.70 2.78 -10.59
C GLU A 18 -7.03 1.64 -9.60
N LEU A 19 -6.29 0.52 -9.68
CA LEU A 19 -6.65 -0.73 -9.00
C LEU A 19 -6.79 -0.60 -7.49
N ASP A 20 -6.07 0.32 -6.84
CA ASP A 20 -6.20 0.53 -5.40
C ASP A 20 -7.55 1.11 -5.01
N THR A 21 -8.10 2.01 -5.83
CA THR A 21 -9.46 2.54 -5.65
C THR A 21 -10.48 1.46 -5.96
N LEU A 22 -10.35 0.80 -7.12
CA LEU A 22 -11.31 -0.21 -7.55
C LEU A 22 -11.37 -1.43 -6.61
N ARG A 23 -10.23 -1.84 -6.02
CA ARG A 23 -10.21 -2.89 -4.97
C ARG A 23 -11.00 -2.47 -3.72
N GLY A 24 -11.07 -1.18 -3.41
CA GLY A 24 -11.90 -0.65 -2.34
C GLY A 24 -13.38 -0.96 -2.54
N ASP A 25 -13.86 -0.87 -3.79
CA ASP A 25 -15.28 -0.99 -4.11
C ASP A 25 -15.75 -2.44 -4.34
N LEU A 26 -14.84 -3.40 -4.47
CA LEU A 26 -15.22 -4.80 -4.68
C LEU A 26 -16.06 -5.35 -3.51
N GLY A 27 -17.20 -5.93 -3.84
CA GLY A 27 -18.20 -6.45 -2.91
C GLY A 27 -19.23 -5.43 -2.44
N LEU A 28 -19.19 -4.17 -2.90
CA LEU A 28 -20.28 -3.20 -2.73
C LEU A 28 -21.44 -3.50 -3.70
N PHE A 29 -22.63 -2.98 -3.40
CA PHE A 29 -23.80 -3.14 -4.28
C PHE A 29 -23.51 -2.53 -5.66
N GLY A 30 -23.71 -3.33 -6.71
CA GLY A 30 -23.41 -2.94 -8.10
C GLY A 30 -21.96 -3.14 -8.52
N PHE A 31 -21.06 -3.59 -7.64
CA PHE A 31 -19.67 -3.89 -7.95
C PHE A 31 -19.38 -5.41 -7.99
N PRO A 32 -18.35 -5.86 -8.72
CA PRO A 32 -17.96 -7.26 -8.73
C PRO A 32 -17.56 -7.78 -7.34
N SER A 33 -17.67 -9.09 -7.14
CA SER A 33 -17.23 -9.76 -5.91
C SER A 33 -15.72 -9.58 -5.68
N LYS A 34 -15.31 -9.62 -4.41
CA LYS A 34 -13.91 -9.66 -3.97
C LYS A 34 -13.11 -10.81 -4.59
N GLU A 35 -13.79 -11.89 -5.00
CA GLU A 35 -13.17 -12.99 -5.75
C GLU A 35 -12.43 -12.55 -7.02
N LEU A 36 -12.87 -11.46 -7.67
CA LEU A 36 -12.21 -10.91 -8.85
C LEU A 36 -10.74 -10.56 -8.55
N HIS A 37 -10.46 -10.01 -7.37
CA HIS A 37 -9.09 -9.71 -6.97
C HIS A 37 -8.26 -10.99 -6.88
N TYR A 38 -8.75 -11.95 -6.11
CA TYR A 38 -8.03 -13.18 -5.82
C TYR A 38 -7.77 -14.02 -7.06
N ARG A 39 -8.76 -14.16 -7.95
CA ARG A 39 -8.71 -15.04 -9.12
C ARG A 39 -8.06 -14.41 -10.35
N PHE A 40 -8.14 -13.09 -10.49
CA PHE A 40 -7.72 -12.39 -11.70
C PHE A 40 -6.67 -11.31 -11.43
N LEU A 41 -7.00 -10.28 -10.64
CA LEU A 41 -6.14 -9.09 -10.49
C LEU A 41 -4.80 -9.38 -9.80
N SER A 42 -4.73 -10.39 -8.94
CA SER A 42 -3.51 -10.83 -8.25
C SER A 42 -2.44 -11.39 -9.22
N GLN A 43 -2.81 -11.74 -10.44
CA GLN A 43 -1.89 -12.26 -11.46
C GLN A 43 -1.08 -11.16 -12.16
N PHE A 44 -1.49 -9.89 -12.06
CA PHE A 44 -0.83 -8.78 -12.74
C PHE A 44 0.20 -8.12 -11.83
N ILE A 45 1.45 -8.08 -12.29
CA ILE A 45 2.55 -7.44 -11.57
C ILE A 45 2.49 -5.92 -11.81
N PRO A 46 2.54 -5.09 -10.75
CA PRO A 46 2.62 -3.64 -10.91
C PRO A 46 4.01 -3.24 -11.41
N VAL A 47 4.11 -2.94 -12.71
CA VAL A 47 5.37 -2.49 -13.33
C VAL A 47 5.70 -1.05 -12.94
N PHE A 48 4.70 -0.18 -12.98
CA PHE A 48 4.76 1.18 -12.46
C PHE A 48 3.56 1.37 -11.52
N TYR A 49 3.83 1.68 -10.27
CA TYR A 49 2.81 1.97 -9.29
C TYR A 49 3.24 3.15 -8.45
N ILE A 50 2.33 4.11 -8.27
CA ILE A 50 2.49 5.19 -7.32
C ILE A 50 1.18 5.40 -6.59
N ARG A 51 1.27 5.49 -5.26
CA ARG A 51 0.17 5.91 -4.42
C ARG A 51 0.66 6.96 -3.46
N THR A 52 0.22 8.19 -3.67
CA THR A 52 0.45 9.30 -2.74
C THR A 52 -0.59 9.27 -1.63
N GLN A 53 -0.19 9.63 -0.41
CA GLN A 53 -1.09 9.75 0.72
C GLN A 53 -0.65 10.93 1.59
N ASP A 54 -1.62 11.77 1.95
CA ASP A 54 -1.45 12.84 2.92
C ASP A 54 -1.94 12.38 4.29
N TYR A 55 -1.16 12.70 5.32
CA TYR A 55 -1.45 12.35 6.70
C TYR A 55 -1.37 13.59 7.59
N SER A 56 -2.13 13.55 8.68
CA SER A 56 -2.06 14.53 9.76
C SER A 56 -1.87 13.78 11.08
N LYS A 57 -0.97 14.28 11.93
CA LYS A 57 -0.76 13.77 13.28
C LYS A 57 -0.83 14.88 14.30
N THR A 58 -1.63 14.68 15.35
CA THR A 58 -1.66 15.59 16.49
C THR A 58 -0.50 15.31 17.46
N VAL A 59 0.24 16.35 17.82
CA VAL A 59 1.38 16.34 18.74
C VAL A 59 1.09 17.22 19.96
N ALA A 60 1.77 16.93 21.08
CA ALA A 60 1.52 17.63 22.36
C ALA A 60 2.11 19.06 22.42
N VAL A 61 3.00 19.40 21.48
CA VAL A 61 3.69 20.69 21.40
C VAL A 61 3.29 21.44 20.14
N ALA A 62 3.36 22.78 20.16
CA ALA A 62 3.12 23.58 18.96
C ALA A 62 3.99 23.07 17.77
N PRO A 63 3.43 22.92 16.55
CA PRO A 63 2.15 23.47 16.07
C PRO A 63 0.91 22.61 16.36
N TYR A 64 0.98 21.61 17.25
CA TYR A 64 -0.08 20.68 17.66
C TYR A 64 -0.61 19.75 16.58
N VAL A 65 -0.55 20.13 15.30
CA VAL A 65 -0.87 19.28 14.15
C VAL A 65 0.29 19.35 13.17
N LEU A 66 0.85 18.19 12.85
CA LEU A 66 1.87 18.03 11.82
C LEU A 66 1.24 17.33 10.63
N ASN A 67 1.30 17.99 9.48
CA ASN A 67 0.91 17.42 8.21
C ASN A 67 2.17 16.89 7.51
N TYR A 68 2.09 15.67 6.99
CA TYR A 68 3.17 15.05 6.23
C TYR A 68 2.58 14.21 5.11
N SER A 69 3.30 14.13 4.01
CA SER A 69 2.86 13.41 2.82
C SER A 69 3.93 12.40 2.43
N GLY A 70 3.49 11.27 1.91
CA GLY A 70 4.38 10.27 1.37
C GLY A 70 3.80 9.59 0.14
N ALA A 71 4.57 8.69 -0.44
CA ALA A 71 4.11 7.82 -1.50
C ALA A 71 4.65 6.39 -1.34
N LEU A 72 3.82 5.41 -1.66
CA LEU A 72 4.28 4.05 -1.94
C LEU A 72 4.54 3.95 -3.44
N LEU A 73 5.78 3.62 -3.81
CA LEU A 73 6.27 3.59 -5.19
C LEU A 73 6.76 2.19 -5.55
N ARG A 74 6.53 1.79 -6.80
CA ARG A 74 7.19 0.64 -7.44
C ARG A 74 7.59 1.00 -8.87
N LEU A 75 8.86 0.79 -9.17
CA LEU A 75 9.43 0.88 -10.52
C LEU A 75 10.09 -0.46 -10.84
N TYR A 76 9.33 -1.41 -11.38
CA TYR A 76 9.84 -2.75 -11.69
C TYR A 76 11.00 -2.67 -12.72
N PRO A 77 12.09 -3.44 -12.55
CA PRO A 77 12.30 -4.52 -11.58
C PRO A 77 12.83 -4.09 -10.20
N GLY A 78 12.94 -2.79 -9.91
CA GLY A 78 13.37 -2.28 -8.61
C GLY A 78 12.41 -2.63 -7.47
N PRO A 79 12.81 -2.43 -6.19
CA PRO A 79 12.03 -2.79 -5.02
C PRO A 79 10.80 -1.89 -4.82
N TRP A 80 9.93 -2.25 -3.88
CA TRP A 80 8.96 -1.31 -3.33
C TRP A 80 9.67 -0.26 -2.50
N GLN A 81 9.25 1.00 -2.63
CA GLN A 81 9.88 2.12 -1.96
C GLN A 81 8.82 2.94 -1.23
N VAL A 82 9.11 3.31 0.02
CA VAL A 82 8.36 4.34 0.73
C VAL A 82 9.09 5.66 0.54
N MET A 83 8.37 6.65 0.03
CA MET A 83 8.89 7.96 -0.30
C MET A 83 8.29 9.01 0.65
N LEU A 84 9.11 9.88 1.22
CA LEU A 84 8.69 11.04 2.01
C LEU A 84 8.75 12.30 1.15
N LYS A 85 7.64 13.04 1.09
CA LYS A 85 7.58 14.33 0.39
C LYS A 85 8.36 15.39 1.20
N GLN A 86 9.31 16.02 0.55
CA GLN A 86 10.12 17.10 1.10
C GLN A 86 9.43 18.46 0.94
N THR A 87 9.95 19.48 1.60
CA THR A 87 9.40 20.85 1.56
C THR A 87 9.54 21.50 0.19
N ASP A 88 10.53 21.10 -0.62
CA ASP A 88 10.73 21.54 -2.00
C ASP A 88 9.81 20.81 -3.02
N GLY A 89 8.95 19.90 -2.54
CA GLY A 89 8.06 19.10 -3.36
C GLY A 89 8.68 17.84 -3.94
N SER A 90 9.98 17.61 -3.74
CA SER A 90 10.65 16.37 -4.13
C SER A 90 10.26 15.20 -3.22
N PHE A 91 10.56 13.98 -3.66
CA PHE A 91 10.33 12.77 -2.90
C PHE A 91 11.66 12.09 -2.59
N ALA A 92 11.93 11.85 -1.31
CA ALA A 92 13.10 11.11 -0.85
C ALA A 92 12.71 9.69 -0.47
N CYS A 93 13.44 8.69 -0.94
CA CYS A 93 13.26 7.30 -0.51
C CYS A 93 13.70 7.16 0.96
N ILE A 94 12.84 6.58 1.80
CA ILE A 94 13.10 6.39 3.23
C ILE A 94 13.12 4.92 3.66
N ALA A 95 12.55 4.02 2.87
CA ALA A 95 12.57 2.58 3.09
C ALA A 95 12.38 1.84 1.76
N GLU A 96 13.02 0.68 1.65
CA GLU A 96 12.91 -0.21 0.49
C GLU A 96 12.61 -1.63 0.96
N SER A 97 11.86 -2.39 0.17
CA SER A 97 11.57 -3.79 0.43
C SER A 97 11.33 -4.54 -0.89
N GLU A 98 11.75 -5.80 -0.94
CA GLU A 98 11.37 -6.70 -2.03
C GLU A 98 9.86 -6.96 -2.01
N SER A 99 9.26 -7.04 -0.81
CA SER A 99 7.81 -7.21 -0.64
C SER A 99 7.07 -5.87 -0.48
N ARG A 100 5.84 -5.82 -0.98
CA ARG A 100 4.97 -4.65 -0.93
C ARG A 100 4.66 -4.29 0.52
N PHE A 101 4.98 -3.06 0.89
CA PHE A 101 4.51 -2.48 2.15
C PHE A 101 2.98 -2.41 2.14
N THR A 102 2.38 -2.82 3.25
CA THR A 102 1.00 -2.46 3.56
C THR A 102 0.87 -0.96 3.76
N LEU A 103 -0.36 -0.44 3.66
CA LEU A 103 -0.62 0.98 3.96
C LEU A 103 -0.26 1.35 5.41
N GLY A 104 -0.46 0.42 6.33
CA GLY A 104 -0.06 0.57 7.73
C GLY A 104 1.45 0.69 7.88
N GLU A 105 2.21 -0.22 7.27
CA GLU A 105 3.69 -0.20 7.31
C GLU A 105 4.24 1.06 6.64
N THR A 106 3.68 1.46 5.49
CA THR A 106 4.04 2.71 4.81
C THR A 106 3.90 3.91 5.76
N LYS A 107 2.77 4.01 6.47
CA LYS A 107 2.54 5.06 7.47
C LYS A 107 3.54 4.98 8.63
N GLN A 108 3.87 3.77 9.09
CA GLN A 108 4.83 3.56 10.18
C GLN A 108 6.25 3.98 9.80
N GLU A 109 6.70 3.70 8.58
CA GLU A 109 8.00 4.14 8.07
C GLU A 109 8.09 5.66 7.99
N LEU A 110 7.03 6.33 7.53
CA LEU A 110 6.96 7.80 7.52
C LEU A 110 7.06 8.37 8.94
N LEU A 111 6.31 7.82 9.88
CA LEU A 111 6.36 8.24 11.29
C LEU A 111 7.74 8.00 11.92
N ARG A 112 8.42 6.90 11.55
CA ARG A 112 9.77 6.57 12.01
C ARG A 112 10.76 7.65 11.65
N VAL A 113 10.81 8.02 10.37
CA VAL A 113 11.78 8.99 9.86
C VAL A 113 11.49 10.42 10.35
N LEU A 114 10.22 10.75 10.58
CA LEU A 114 9.83 12.04 11.14
C LEU A 114 10.07 12.14 12.67
N GLY A 115 10.52 11.08 13.34
CA GLY A 115 10.67 11.07 14.80
C GLY A 115 9.33 11.15 15.53
N LEU A 116 8.25 10.73 14.87
CA LEU A 116 6.87 10.80 15.35
C LEU A 116 6.34 9.42 15.73
N GLN A 117 7.18 8.49 16.18
CA GLN A 117 6.67 7.21 16.70
C GLN A 117 6.14 7.38 18.12
N GLU A 118 5.05 6.66 18.43
CA GLU A 118 4.59 6.52 19.81
C GLU A 118 5.46 5.48 20.51
N GLU A 119 5.49 5.51 21.84
CA GLU A 119 6.12 4.44 22.62
C GLU A 119 5.43 3.10 22.32
N LYS A 120 6.25 2.10 21.96
CA LYS A 120 5.80 0.77 21.59
C LYS A 120 5.05 0.11 22.75
N GLY A 121 3.82 -0.30 22.51
CA GLY A 121 2.92 -0.90 23.51
C GLY A 121 2.11 0.11 24.32
N SER A 122 2.21 1.42 24.02
CA SER A 122 1.40 2.42 24.71
C SER A 122 -0.07 2.33 24.30
N THR A 123 -0.98 2.66 25.23
CA THR A 123 -2.41 2.77 24.93
C THR A 123 -2.67 3.81 23.82
N LEU A 124 -1.86 4.86 23.76
CA LEU A 124 -1.90 5.88 22.71
C LEU A 124 -1.54 5.32 21.33
N GLU A 125 -0.53 4.45 21.23
CA GLU A 125 -0.19 3.74 19.99
C GLU A 125 -1.40 2.93 19.49
N PHE A 126 -2.03 2.15 20.37
CA PHE A 126 -3.20 1.34 20.02
C PHE A 126 -4.39 2.21 19.56
N LEU A 127 -4.74 3.25 20.31
CA LEU A 127 -5.86 4.15 20.00
C LEU A 127 -5.65 4.88 18.66
N ARG A 128 -4.41 5.28 18.33
CA ARG A 128 -4.08 5.99 17.09
C ARG A 128 -3.93 5.06 15.89
N ARG A 129 -3.51 3.82 16.11
CA ARG A 129 -3.39 2.78 15.08
C ARG A 129 -4.77 2.24 14.68
N GLY A 130 -5.68 2.13 15.64
CA GLY A 130 -6.99 1.50 15.45
C GLY A 130 -6.89 -0.02 15.31
N PHE A 131 -8.05 -0.68 15.25
CA PHE A 131 -8.14 -2.14 15.19
C PHE A 131 -7.71 -2.76 13.85
N LYS A 132 -7.81 -1.99 12.75
CA LYS A 132 -7.52 -2.48 11.41
C LYS A 132 -6.60 -1.50 10.68
N THR A 133 -5.37 -1.95 10.41
CA THR A 133 -4.34 -1.16 9.70
C THR A 133 -4.12 -1.57 8.26
N SER A 134 -4.74 -2.67 7.86
CA SER A 134 -4.61 -3.31 6.56
C SER A 134 -5.94 -3.26 5.82
N THR A 135 -5.85 -3.22 4.50
CA THR A 135 -7.01 -3.36 3.61
C THR A 135 -7.42 -4.84 3.52
N TRP A 136 -8.68 -5.10 3.14
CA TRP A 136 -9.20 -6.47 3.14
C TRP A 136 -8.43 -7.44 2.23
N TRP A 137 -7.81 -6.92 1.16
CA TRP A 137 -6.95 -7.69 0.27
C TRP A 137 -5.53 -7.87 0.80
N GLU A 138 -5.08 -7.04 1.73
CA GLU A 138 -3.79 -7.22 2.41
C GLU A 138 -3.82 -8.37 3.42
N ASP A 139 -4.99 -8.66 4.00
CA ASP A 139 -5.17 -9.70 5.04
C ASP A 139 -5.27 -11.13 4.48
N ASN A 140 -5.82 -11.29 3.28
CA ASN A 140 -6.23 -12.60 2.75
C ASN A 140 -5.30 -13.10 1.64
N VAL A 141 -3.99 -13.08 1.90
CA VAL A 141 -2.95 -13.43 0.92
C VAL A 141 -3.13 -14.86 0.39
N ASP A 142 -3.56 -15.79 1.25
CA ASP A 142 -3.70 -17.21 0.91
C ASP A 142 -4.79 -17.48 -0.15
N LEU A 143 -5.71 -16.54 -0.35
CA LEU A 143 -6.75 -16.65 -1.38
C LEU A 143 -6.25 -16.23 -2.76
N GLU A 144 -5.12 -15.51 -2.84
CA GLU A 144 -4.59 -15.00 -4.09
C GLU A 144 -4.08 -16.13 -4.99
N LYS A 145 -4.52 -16.12 -6.24
CA LYS A 145 -4.01 -17.05 -7.26
C LYS A 145 -2.50 -16.86 -7.50
N SER A 146 -2.00 -15.65 -7.33
CA SER A 146 -0.59 -15.30 -7.44
C SER A 146 -0.23 -14.24 -6.41
N SER A 147 0.84 -14.44 -5.65
CA SER A 147 1.42 -13.45 -4.73
C SER A 147 2.47 -12.57 -5.41
N ALA A 148 2.82 -12.84 -6.67
CA ALA A 148 3.93 -12.18 -7.37
C ALA A 148 3.74 -10.67 -7.53
N TRP A 149 2.50 -10.17 -7.51
CA TRP A 149 2.22 -8.73 -7.55
C TRP A 149 2.68 -7.98 -6.27
N ARG A 150 3.03 -8.72 -5.22
CA ARG A 150 3.60 -8.19 -3.98
C ARG A 150 5.12 -8.16 -4.00
N SER A 151 5.80 -8.87 -4.90
CA SER A 151 7.28 -9.03 -4.95
C SER A 151 7.92 -8.39 -6.17
#